data_AF-A0A6B3ESB7-F1
#
_entry.id   AF-A0A6B3ESB7-F1
#
_cell.length_a   1.000
_cell.length_b   1.000
_cell.length_c   1.000
_cell.angle_alpha   90.00
_cell.angle_beta   90.00
_cell.angle_gamma   90.00
#
_symmetry.space_group_name_H-M   'P 1'
#
loop_
_entity.id
_entity.type
_entity.pdbx_description
1 polymer ?
#
loop_
_entity_poly.entity_id
_entity_poly.type
_entity_poly.pdbx_seq_one_letter_code
_entity_poly.pdbx_strand_id
1 'polypeptide(L)' 'MNWLLVVAGALVGAPARYAADRWITARRRGAFPWGTLSVNVLACLVLGLVTGAALAGAASSHVVALLGTGLCGALSTYS' A
#
# COMPACT_ATOMS: atom_id res chain seq x y z
N MET A 1 -13.91 10.56 -13.07
CA MET A 1 -13.62 10.82 -11.63
C MET A 1 -12.69 9.74 -11.08
N ASN A 2 -11.36 9.89 -11.17
CA ASN A 2 -10.42 8.91 -10.59
C ASN A 2 -10.08 9.19 -9.11
N TRP A 3 -10.26 10.41 -8.63
CA TRP A 3 -9.87 10.80 -7.28
C TRP A 3 -10.67 10.08 -6.19
N LEU A 4 -11.95 9.76 -6.43
CA LEU A 4 -12.77 8.96 -5.50
C LEU A 4 -12.18 7.57 -5.26
N LEU A 5 -11.63 6.96 -6.31
CA LEU A 5 -10.97 5.66 -6.21
C LEU A 5 -9.66 5.75 -5.42
N VAL A 6 -8.88 6.81 -5.63
CA VAL A 6 -7.67 7.08 -4.83
C VAL A 6 -8.04 7.21 -3.35
N VAL A 7 -9.07 8.02 -3.03
CA VAL A 7 -9.58 8.19 -1.66
C VAL A 7 -10.06 6.85 -1.09
N ALA A 8 -10.84 6.08 -1.84
CA ALA A 8 -11.34 4.77 -1.40
C ALA A 8 -10.19 3.80 -1.07
N GLY A 9 -9.16 3.75 -1.91
CA GLY A 9 -7.96 2.95 -1.66
C GLY A 9 -7.20 3.43 -0.43
N ALA A 10 -7.05 4.75 -0.27
CA ALA A 10 -6.34 5.35 0.85
C ALA A 10 -7.06 5.13 2.20
N LEU A 11 -8.39 5.14 2.19
CA LEU A 11 -9.22 4.82 3.37
C LEU A 11 -8.98 3.40 3.89
N VAL A 12 -8.51 2.48 3.05
CA VAL A 12 -8.08 1.14 3.47
C VAL A 12 -6.59 1.11 3.78
N GLY A 13 -5.76 1.71 2.93
CA GLY A 13 -4.29 1.65 3.03
C GLY A 13 -3.73 2.28 4.30
N ALA A 14 -4.21 3.46 4.69
CA ALA A 14 -3.71 4.15 5.87
C ALA A 14 -4.05 3.42 7.20
N PRO A 15 -5.30 2.97 7.44
CA PRO A 15 -5.60 2.15 8.62
C PRO A 15 -4.88 0.80 8.62
N ALA A 16 -4.76 0.14 7.46
CA ALA A 16 -4.01 -1.10 7.35
C ALA A 16 -2.53 -0.90 7.70
N ARG A 17 -1.90 0.18 7.22
CA ARG A 17 -0.54 0.56 7.60
C ARG A 17 -0.41 0.74 9.10
N TYR A 18 -1.31 1.51 9.71
CA TYR A 18 -1.29 1.77 11.15
C TYR A 18 -1.43 0.47 11.97
N ALA A 19 -2.41 -0.36 11.64
CA ALA A 19 -2.66 -1.62 12.34
C ALA A 19 -1.49 -2.60 12.17
N ALA A 20 -0.98 -2.77 10.94
CA ALA A 20 0.13 -3.67 10.66
C ALA A 20 1.44 -3.20 11.32
N ASP A 21 1.78 -1.92 11.21
CA ASP A 21 2.98 -1.36 11.83
C ASP A 21 2.99 -1.58 13.34
N ARG A 22 1.86 -1.29 14.02
CA ARG A 22 1.70 -1.51 15.46
C ARG A 22 1.76 -3.00 15.83
N TRP A 23 1.10 -3.86 15.04
CA TRP A 23 1.07 -5.30 15.29
C TRP A 23 2.44 -5.95 15.14
N ILE A 24 3.23 -5.56 14.13
CA ILE A 24 4.58 -6.09 13.89
C ILE A 24 5.54 -5.54 14.95
N THR A 25 5.51 -4.24 15.20
CA THR A 25 6.40 -3.58 16.17
C THR A 25 6.19 -4.13 17.58
N ALA A 26 4.95 -4.44 17.99
CA ALA A 26 4.67 -5.06 19.27
C ALA A 26 5.27 -6.48 19.45
N ARG A 27 5.58 -7.19 18.35
CA ARG A 27 6.10 -8.57 18.36
C ARG A 27 7.60 -8.65 18.12
N ARG A 28 8.21 -7.59 17.61
CA ARG A 28 9.66 -7.52 17.34
C ARG A 28 10.34 -6.79 18.48
N ARG A 29 11.49 -7.31 18.93
CA ARG A 29 12.35 -6.65 19.90
C ARG A 29 13.46 -5.88 19.18
N GLY A 30 13.83 -4.72 19.69
CA GLY A 30 14.92 -3.89 19.16
C GLY A 30 14.44 -2.60 18.49
N ALA A 31 15.39 -1.71 18.21
CA ALA A 31 15.12 -0.36 17.67
C ALA A 31 14.82 -0.33 16.17
N PHE A 32 14.97 -1.44 15.46
CA PHE A 32 14.75 -1.49 14.02
C PHE A 32 13.26 -1.42 13.67
N PRO A 33 12.83 -0.55 12.73
CA PRO A 33 11.42 -0.28 12.42
C PRO A 33 10.82 -1.37 11.52
N TRP A 34 10.68 -2.58 12.07
CA TRP A 34 10.16 -3.74 11.33
C TRP A 34 8.76 -3.52 10.76
N GLY A 35 7.87 -2.83 11.47
CA GLY A 35 6.53 -2.53 10.98
C GLY A 35 6.57 -1.68 9.71
N THR A 36 7.36 -0.60 9.73
CA THR A 36 7.52 0.32 8.60
C THR A 36 8.20 -0.35 7.40
N LEU A 37 9.19 -1.21 7.64
CA LEU A 37 9.80 -2.00 6.56
C LEU A 37 8.75 -2.93 5.92
N SER A 38 7.98 -3.67 6.72
CA SER A 38 7.04 -4.65 6.21
C SER A 38 5.91 -4.04 5.39
N VAL A 39 5.33 -2.91 5.82
CA VAL A 39 4.27 -2.22 5.06
C VAL A 39 4.79 -1.68 3.72
N ASN A 40 6.03 -1.16 3.68
CA ASN A 40 6.66 -0.70 2.44
C ASN A 40 6.96 -1.85 1.48
N VAL A 41 7.53 -2.96 1.96
CA VAL A 41 7.78 -4.15 1.14
C VAL A 41 6.48 -4.72 0.57
N LEU A 42 5.43 -4.79 1.39
CA LEU A 42 4.12 -5.26 0.93
C LEU A 42 3.52 -4.31 -0.12
N ALA A 43 3.60 -3.00 0.09
CA ALA A 43 3.14 -2.02 -0.88
C ALA A 43 3.90 -2.13 -2.21
N CYS A 44 5.22 -2.34 -2.20
CA CYS A 44 6.03 -2.58 -3.40
C CYS A 44 5.60 -3.85 -4.14
N LEU A 45 5.34 -4.94 -3.42
CA LEU A 45 4.86 -6.19 -4.03
C LEU A 45 3.52 -5.98 -4.75
N VAL A 46 2.55 -5.37 -4.07
CA VAL A 46 1.22 -5.10 -4.64
C VAL A 46 1.34 -4.12 -5.82
N LEU A 47 2.12 -3.06 -5.68
CA LEU A 47 2.33 -2.09 -6.75
C LEU A 47 3.00 -2.71 -7.98
N GLY A 48 3.97 -3.60 -7.78
CA GLY A 48 4.62 -4.36 -8.86
C GLY A 48 3.62 -5.23 -9.62
N LEU A 49 2.74 -5.95 -8.92
CA LEU A 49 1.69 -6.76 -9.54
C LEU A 49 0.68 -5.90 -10.32
N VAL A 50 0.22 -4.80 -9.73
CA VAL A 50 -0.72 -3.86 -10.38
C VAL A 50 -0.08 -3.24 -11.62
N THR A 51 1.19 -2.85 -11.53
CA THR A 51 1.93 -2.27 -12.65
C THR A 51 2.13 -3.29 -13.76
N GLY A 52 2.56 -4.51 -13.43
CA GLY A 52 2.70 -5.61 -14.40
C GLY A 52 1.39 -5.94 -15.10
N ALA A 53 0.28 -6.02 -14.35
CA ALA A 53 -1.04 -6.24 -14.93
C ALA A 53 -1.48 -5.09 -15.84
N ALA A 54 -1.20 -3.83 -15.48
CA ALA A 54 -1.51 -2.68 -16.31
C ALA A 54 -0.71 -2.71 -17.62
N LEU A 55 0.59 -3.01 -17.55
CA LEU A 55 1.47 -3.15 -18.73
C LEU A 55 1.05 -4.32 -19.64
N ALA A 56 0.51 -5.39 -19.07
CA ALA A 56 -0.04 -6.52 -19.81
C ALA A 56 -1.47 -6.27 -20.35
N GLY A 57 -2.06 -5.08 -20.11
CA GLY A 57 -3.43 -4.76 -20.51
C GLY A 57 -4.53 -5.44 -19.68
N ALA A 58 -4.16 -6.13 -18.58
CA ALA A 58 -5.06 -6.85 -17.70
C ALA A 58 -5.65 -5.99 -16.57
N ALA A 59 -5.13 -4.77 -16.36
CA ALA A 59 -5.66 -3.83 -15.36
C ALA A 59 -6.03 -2.48 -16.00
N SER A 60 -7.19 -1.96 -15.61
CA SER A 60 -7.68 -0.65 -16.07
C SER A 60 -7.06 0.50 -15.27
N SER A 61 -7.17 1.72 -15.81
CA SER A 61 -6.74 2.94 -15.11
C SER A 61 -7.47 3.16 -13.77
N HIS A 62 -8.69 2.63 -13.60
CA HIS A 62 -9.41 2.65 -12.34
C HIS A 62 -8.77 1.73 -11.29
N VAL A 63 -8.31 0.54 -11.70
CA VAL A 63 -7.57 -0.38 -10.81
C VAL A 63 -6.25 0.23 -10.36
N VAL A 64 -5.53 0.88 -11.28
CA VAL A 64 -4.29 1.59 -10.95
C VAL A 64 -4.54 2.75 -9.97
N ALA A 65 -5.61 3.53 -10.17
CA ALA A 65 -5.97 4.62 -9.27
C ALA A 65 -6.34 4.11 -7.87
N LEU A 66 -7.14 3.05 -7.78
CA LEU A 66 -7.58 2.46 -6.51
C LEU A 66 -6.44 1.77 -5.76
N LEU A 67 -5.75 0.84 -6.41
CA LEU A 67 -4.77 -0.04 -5.77
C LEU A 67 -3.36 0.55 -5.78
N GLY A 68 -2.94 1.16 -6.89
CA GLY A 68 -1.61 1.75 -7.01
C GLY A 68 -1.51 3.06 -6.24
N THR A 69 -2.23 4.08 -6.70
CA THR A 69 -2.15 5.41 -6.07
C THR A 69 -2.83 5.45 -4.70
N GLY A 70 -4.04 4.89 -4.57
CA GLY A 70 -4.80 4.91 -3.32
C GLY A 70 -4.23 3.98 -2.24
N LEU A 71 -4.39 2.68 -2.43
CA LEU A 71 -4.02 1.67 -1.43
C LEU A 71 -2.50 1.64 -1.19
N CYS A 72 -1.69 1.39 -2.21
CA CYS A 72 -0.24 1.30 -2.03
C CYS A 72 0.37 2.64 -1.61
N GLY A 73 -0.11 3.76 -2.15
CA GLY A 73 0.32 5.10 -1.72
C GLY A 73 0.08 5.38 -0.24
N ALA A 74 -1.05 4.96 0.31
CA ALA A 74 -1.37 5.14 1.74
C ALA A 74 -0.81 4.03 2.65
N LEU A 75 -0.54 2.85 2.11
CA LEU A 75 0.07 1.71 2.81
C LEU A 75 1.58 1.87 2.98
N SER A 76 2.26 2.44 1.98
CA SER A 76 3.67 2.82 2.03
C SER A 76 3.86 4.15 2.75
N THR A 77 5.10 4.46 3.13
CA THR A 77 5.40 5.76 3.76
C THR A 77 6.87 6.17 3.58
N TYR A 78 7.05 7.47 3.34
CA TYR A 78 8.30 8.21 3.43
C TYR A 78 7.95 9.60 3.98
N SER A 79 8.45 9.94 5.16
CA SER A 79 8.12 11.16 5.92
C SER A 79 9.33 11.73 6.63
#